data_AF-A0A6N7W8R2-F1
#
_entry.id   AF-A0A6N7W8R2-F1
#
_cell.length_a   1.000
_cell.length_b   1.000
_cell.length_c   1.000
_cell.angle_alpha   90.00
_cell.angle_beta   90.00
_cell.angle_gamma   90.00
#
_symmetry.space_group_name_H-M   'P 1'
#
loop_
_entity.id
_entity.type
_entity.pdbx_description
1 polymer ?
#
loop_
_entity_poly.entity_id
_entity_poly.type
_entity_poly.pdbx_seq_one_letter_code
_entity_poly.pdbx_strand_id
1 'polypeptide(L)' 'MEYVYAELVRKGRNINTVPKSKIVPTCVLLIISHDLTYDQVPTGYKTKVKEALKEQGYDENGEPLVIAEDTAE' A
#
# COMPACT_ATOMS: atom_id res chain seq x y z
N MET A 1 -17.19 3.99 3.35
CA MET A 1 -15.71 4.12 3.45
C MET A 1 -15.07 4.65 2.15
N GLU A 2 -15.82 4.93 1.09
CA GLU A 2 -15.30 5.47 -0.18
C GLU A 2 -14.84 6.95 -0.15
N TYR A 3 -15.45 7.79 0.69
CA TYR A 3 -15.16 9.24 0.66
C TYR A 3 -13.74 9.60 1.11
N VAL A 4 -13.14 8.83 2.02
CA VAL A 4 -11.77 9.09 2.52
C VAL A 4 -10.74 8.77 1.44
N TYR A 5 -11.01 7.76 0.60
CA TYR A 5 -10.14 7.38 -0.52
C TYR A 5 -10.09 8.43 -1.61
N ALA A 6 -11.26 8.87 -2.09
CA ALA A 6 -11.33 9.83 -3.18
C ALA A 6 -10.71 11.18 -2.78
N GLU A 7 -10.80 11.56 -1.51
CA GLU A 7 -10.17 12.79 -1.01
C GLU A 7 -8.65 12.63 -0.79
N LEU A 8 -8.18 11.46 -0.35
CA LEU A 8 -6.74 11.14 -0.28
C LEU A 8 -6.11 11.04 -1.67
N VAL A 9 -6.79 10.48 -2.67
CA VAL A 9 -6.31 10.44 -4.06
C VAL A 9 -6.37 11.83 -4.71
N ARG A 10 -7.41 12.64 -4.44
CA ARG A 10 -7.51 14.03 -4.98
C ARG A 10 -6.58 15.04 -4.31
N LYS A 11 -6.30 14.92 -3.00
CA LYS A 11 -5.45 15.87 -2.25
C LYS A 11 -4.04 15.33 -1.94
N GLY A 12 -3.80 14.04 -2.09
CA GLY A 12 -2.68 13.31 -1.48
C GLY A 12 -1.68 12.70 -2.44
N ARG A 13 -1.25 13.42 -3.49
CA ARG A 13 0.09 13.16 -4.07
C ARG A 13 1.23 13.41 -3.07
N ASN A 14 0.94 13.99 -1.90
CA ASN A 14 1.95 14.27 -0.89
C ASN A 14 1.72 13.39 0.35
N ILE A 15 2.34 12.22 0.36
CA ILE A 15 2.35 11.27 1.50
C ILE A 15 2.77 11.94 2.82
N ASN A 16 3.54 13.04 2.75
CA ASN A 16 3.97 13.80 3.91
C ASN A 16 2.85 14.59 4.62
N THR A 17 1.69 14.73 3.99
CA THR A 17 0.50 15.38 4.57
C THR A 17 -0.43 14.39 5.28
N VAL A 18 -0.18 13.09 5.12
CA VAL A 18 -0.97 12.03 5.75
C VAL A 18 -0.59 11.93 7.23
N PRO A 19 -1.55 11.87 8.16
CA PRO A 19 -1.27 11.65 9.57
C PRO A 19 -0.42 10.39 9.77
N LYS A 20 0.59 10.45 10.66
CA LYS A 20 1.52 9.34 10.92
C LYS A 20 0.84 7.99 11.20
N SER A 21 -0.32 8.01 11.85
CA SER A 21 -1.12 6.81 12.14
C SER A 21 -1.79 6.17 10.92
N LYS A 22 -1.93 6.92 9.82
CA LYS A 22 -2.58 6.49 8.57
C LYS A 22 -1.59 6.27 7.42
N ILE A 23 -0.31 6.60 7.58
CA ILE A 23 0.70 6.46 6.52
C ILE A 23 0.77 5.04 5.98
N VAL A 24 0.88 4.03 6.85
CA VAL A 24 0.99 2.62 6.42
C VAL A 24 -0.20 2.17 5.58
N PRO A 25 -1.46 2.22 6.07
CA PRO A 25 -2.60 1.77 5.28
C PRO A 25 -2.81 2.59 4.00
N THR A 26 -2.47 3.89 4.01
CA THR A 26 -2.55 4.72 2.79
C THR A 26 -1.48 4.32 1.76
N CYS A 27 -0.22 4.12 2.16
CA CYS A 27 0.83 3.66 1.26
C CYS A 27 0.49 2.32 0.62
N VAL A 28 0.06 1.34 1.43
CA VAL A 28 -0.32 0.01 0.93
C VAL A 28 -1.37 0.14 -0.17
N LEU A 29 -2.37 0.98 0.06
CA LEU A 29 -3.45 1.15 -0.89
C LEU A 29 -3.08 1.86 -2.17
N LEU A 30 -2.26 2.91 -2.07
CA LEU A 30 -1.76 3.60 -3.25
C LEU A 30 -0.78 2.72 -4.05
N ILE A 31 -0.03 1.84 -3.40
CA ILE A 31 0.83 0.87 -4.08
C ILE A 31 -0.01 -0.16 -4.84
N ILE A 32 -1.02 -0.76 -4.21
CA ILE A 32 -1.94 -1.70 -4.86
C ILE A 32 -2.73 -1.04 -6.01
N SER A 33 -3.00 0.26 -5.91
CA SER A 33 -3.68 1.03 -6.96
C SER A 33 -2.73 1.57 -8.04
N HIS A 34 -1.43 1.26 -7.95
CA HIS A 34 -0.35 1.77 -8.82
C HIS A 34 -0.23 3.31 -8.86
N ASP A 35 -0.76 4.00 -7.84
CA ASP A 35 -0.71 5.47 -7.68
C ASP A 35 0.55 5.95 -6.93
N LEU A 36 1.24 5.03 -6.24
CA LEU A 36 2.47 5.28 -5.48
C LEU A 36 3.42 4.11 -5.70
N THR A 37 4.68 4.39 -6.04
CA THR A 37 5.70 3.35 -6.04
C THR A 37 6.26 3.14 -4.63
N TYR A 38 6.70 1.93 -4.31
CA TYR A 38 7.29 1.65 -3.00
C TYR A 38 8.53 2.51 -2.69
N ASP A 39 9.24 2.99 -3.71
CA ASP A 39 10.34 3.93 -3.54
C ASP A 39 9.92 5.30 -3.00
N GLN A 40 8.68 5.71 -3.26
CA GLN A 40 8.10 6.96 -2.76
C GLN A 40 7.60 6.85 -1.32
N VAL A 41 7.59 5.64 -0.74
CA VAL A 41 7.23 5.44 0.68
C VAL A 41 8.31 6.07 1.56
N PRO A 42 7.93 6.88 2.58
CA PRO A 42 8.91 7.44 3.51
C PRO A 42 9.70 6.35 4.23
N THR A 43 11.03 6.50 4.31
CA THR A 43 11.95 5.47 4.80
C THR A 43 11.56 4.85 6.15
N GLY A 44 11.04 5.65 7.09
CA GLY A 44 10.59 5.16 8.40
C GLY A 44 9.37 4.25 8.39
N TYR A 45 8.70 4.11 7.24
CA TYR A 45 7.48 3.30 7.06
C TYR A 45 7.65 2.18 6.03
N LYS A 46 8.75 2.14 5.25
CA LYS A 46 8.98 1.13 4.21
C LYS A 46 8.78 -0.29 4.72
N THR A 47 9.44 -0.67 5.81
CA THR A 47 9.32 -2.01 6.41
C THR A 47 7.88 -2.36 6.77
N LYS A 48 7.16 -1.44 7.43
CA LYS A 48 5.77 -1.66 7.84
C LYS A 48 4.82 -1.79 6.65
N VAL A 49 5.06 -1.01 5.60
CA VAL A 49 4.29 -1.06 4.35
C VAL A 49 4.55 -2.38 3.63
N LYS A 50 5.80 -2.85 3.58
CA LYS A 50 6.16 -4.15 3.01
C LYS A 50 5.50 -5.31 3.73
N GLU A 51 5.53 -5.30 5.07
CA GLU A 51 4.85 -6.31 5.88
C GLU A 51 3.33 -6.31 5.63
N ALA A 52 2.71 -5.12 5.62
CA ALA A 52 1.28 -4.98 5.37
C ALA A 52 0.85 -5.38 3.94
N LEU A 53 1.70 -5.13 2.93
CA LEU A 53 1.48 -5.61 1.56
C LEU A 53 1.53 -7.14 1.52
N LYS A 54 2.55 -7.74 2.14
CA LYS A 54 2.71 -9.19 2.20
C LYS A 54 1.56 -9.88 2.94
N GLU A 55 1.09 -9.31 4.05
CA GLU A 55 -0.08 -9.79 4.80
C GLU A 55 -1.36 -9.76 3.94
N GLN A 56 -1.46 -8.80 3.02
CA GLN A 56 -2.58 -8.72 2.07
C GLN A 56 -2.37 -9.53 0.79
N GLY A 57 -1.23 -10.23 0.66
CA GLY A 57 -0.91 -11.01 -0.53
C GLY A 57 -0.47 -10.17 -1.72
N TYR A 58 0.18 -9.02 -1.50
CA TYR A 58 0.76 -8.17 -2.54
C TYR A 58 2.27 -8.01 -2.37
N ASP A 59 2.97 -7.77 -3.47
CA ASP A 59 4.38 -7.43 -3.49
C ASP A 59 4.61 -5.90 -3.37
N GLU A 60 5.87 -5.46 -3.43
CA GLU A 60 6.24 -4.04 -3.35
C GLU A 60 5.82 -3.22 -4.58
N ASN A 61 5.42 -3.88 -5.67
CA ASN A 61 4.91 -3.24 -6.88
C ASN A 61 3.38 -3.11 -6.87
N GLY A 62 2.71 -3.65 -5.85
CA GLY A 62 1.24 -3.73 -5.82
C GLY A 62 0.69 -4.90 -6.62
N GLU A 63 1.55 -5.83 -7.06
CA GLU A 63 1.14 -7.03 -7.76
C GLU A 63 0.74 -8.12 -6.76
N PRO A 64 -0.32 -8.90 -7.04
CA PRO A 64 -0.68 -10.01 -6.19
C PRO A 64 0.45 -11.04 -6.14
N LEU A 65 0.88 -11.40 -4.94
CA LEU A 65 1.72 -12.56 -4.69
C LEU A 65 0.90 -13.77 -5.08
N VAL A 66 1.25 -14.39 -6.21
CA VAL A 66 0.73 -15.70 -6.60
C VAL A 66 1.25 -16.70 -5.57
N ILE A 67 0.52 -16.85 -4.47
CA ILE A 67 0.54 -18.07 -3.69
C ILE A 67 -0.05 -19.11 -4.64
N ALA A 68 0.82 -19.90 -5.27
CA ALA A 68 0.39 -21.15 -5.86
C ALA A 68 -0.35 -21.88 -4.75
N GLU A 69 -1.68 -21.90 -4.83
CA GLU A 69 -2.46 -22.86 -4.08
C GLU A 69 -1.94 -24.21 -4.57
N ASP A 70 -1.06 -24.79 -3.76
CA ASP A 70 -0.66 -26.18 -3.88
C ASP A 70 -1.98 -26.94 -3.89
N THR A 71 -2.40 -27.30 -5.10
CA THR A 71 -3.59 -28.07 -5.36
C THR A 71 -3.25 -29.44 -4.83
N ALA A 72 -3.51 -29.63 -3.54
CA ALA A 72 -3.40 -30.91 -2.88
C ALA A 72 -4.46 -31.83 -3.51
N GLU A 73 -4.01 -32.63 -4.47
CA GLU A 73 -4.71 -33.77 -5.05
C GLU A 73 -4.73 -34.96 -4.08
#